data_AF-A0A382T556-F1
#
_entry.id   AF-A0A382T556-F1
#
_cell.length_a   1.000
_cell.length_b   1.000
_cell.length_c   1.000
_cell.angle_alpha   90.00
_cell.angle_beta   90.00
_cell.angle_gamma   90.00
#
_symmetry.space_group_name_H-M   'P 1'
#
loop_
_entity.id
_entity.type
_entity.pdbx_description
1 polymer ?
#
loop_
_entity_poly.entity_id
_entity_poly.type
_entity_poly.pdbx_seq_one_letter_code
_entity_poly.pdbx_strand_id
1 'polypeptide(L)'
;MKSRLIAIAFLLPLVFVGKASAGSVEEKKQSQASIIPEEKPSGREDASGLVIPEKFSNRVKKIGADLYRVGDVTIDSKLQVAVFPAKVNQIVGLIEYALVTDAGKIHESFLSTKIKPGDVHVAMLLLGVKPPGNVSVEIAWQEDGKWTRKSITNCIAQYPLEVASEQEDKETGKSFELKPSSWTWTGSRVRSSGILAADELGSILSLQPDPDALSLIAPMINTSRFGSHV
;
A
#
# COMPACT_ATOMS: atom_id res chain seq x y z
N MET A 1 25.33 12.21 -0.22
CA MET A 1 23.84 12.18 -0.24
C MET A 1 23.34 11.87 1.16
N LYS A 2 22.56 12.75 1.79
CA LYS A 2 21.87 12.43 3.05
C LYS A 2 20.78 11.41 2.71
N SER A 3 20.80 10.22 3.32
CA SER A 3 19.73 9.23 3.16
C SER A 3 18.39 9.87 3.57
N ARG A 4 17.50 10.07 2.60
CA ARG A 4 16.10 10.43 2.87
C ARG A 4 15.36 9.14 3.23
N LEU A 5 14.87 9.06 4.46
CA LEU A 5 14.02 7.94 4.91
C LEU A 5 12.68 8.06 4.18
N ILE A 6 12.32 7.03 3.41
CA ILE A 6 10.99 6.94 2.79
C ILE A 6 10.15 6.05 3.69
N ALA A 7 8.92 6.47 4.01
CA ALA A 7 7.94 5.62 4.66
C ALA A 7 6.97 5.10 3.59
N ILE A 8 6.74 3.80 3.57
CA ILE A 8 5.72 3.18 2.71
C ILE A 8 4.50 2.93 3.56
N ALA A 9 3.33 3.37 3.09
CA ALA A 9 2.05 3.11 3.73
C ALA A 9 1.18 2.23 2.82
N PHE A 10 0.73 1.09 3.35
CA PHE A 10 -0.35 0.32 2.74
C PHE A 10 -1.67 0.81 3.31
N LEU A 11 -2.60 1.17 2.44
CA LEU A 11 -3.92 1.71 2.74
C LEU A 11 -4.99 0.78 2.18
N LEU A 12 -6.05 0.54 2.96
CA LEU A 12 -7.26 -0.10 2.47
C LEU A 12 -8.19 0.95 1.85
N PRO A 13 -8.88 0.64 0.73
CA PRO A 13 -9.95 1.51 0.24
C PRO A 13 -11.07 1.58 1.29
N LEU A 14 -11.45 2.79 1.69
CA LEU A 14 -12.65 3.02 2.50
C LEU A 14 -13.87 2.54 1.70
N VAL A 15 -14.42 1.38 2.04
CA VAL A 15 -15.73 0.97 1.53
C VAL A 15 -16.79 1.73 2.33
N PHE A 16 -17.32 2.81 1.76
CA PHE A 16 -18.56 3.38 2.24
C PHE A 16 -19.69 2.39 1.93
N VAL A 17 -20.14 1.65 2.94
CA VAL A 17 -21.42 0.93 2.86
C VAL A 17 -22.53 1.98 3.00
N GLY A 18 -22.84 2.62 1.87
CA GLY A 18 -24.02 3.47 1.75
C GLY A 18 -25.26 2.59 1.69
N LYS A 19 -26.09 2.64 2.73
CA LYS A 19 -27.43 2.04 2.70
C LYS A 19 -28.26 2.86 1.70
N ALA A 20 -28.55 2.28 0.53
CA ALA A 20 -29.51 2.86 -0.39
C ALA A 20 -30.92 2.74 0.23
N SER A 21 -31.60 3.87 0.43
CA SER A 21 -33.04 3.92 0.63
C SER A 21 -33.62 4.96 -0.33
N ALA A 22 -34.61 4.52 -1.09
CA ALA A 22 -35.26 5.28 -2.13
C ALA A 22 -36.39 6.16 -1.57
N GLY A 23 -36.37 7.44 -1.96
CA GLY A 23 -37.53 8.24 -2.37
C GLY A 23 -38.57 8.71 -1.33
N SER A 24 -38.61 10.03 -1.08
CA SER A 24 -39.77 10.89 -1.43
C SER A 24 -39.48 12.38 -1.15
N VAL A 25 -40.03 13.23 -2.01
CA VAL A 25 -39.98 14.70 -2.07
C VAL A 25 -41.09 15.26 -1.16
N GLU A 26 -40.89 16.29 -0.33
CA GLU A 26 -41.22 17.74 -0.47
C GLU A 26 -41.29 18.24 1.01
N GLU A 27 -40.88 19.43 1.49
CA GLU A 27 -41.36 20.78 1.21
C GLU A 27 -40.57 21.76 2.13
N LYS A 28 -40.39 23.03 1.72
CA LYS A 28 -39.70 24.10 2.49
C LYS A 28 -40.60 24.69 3.59
N LYS A 29 -40.06 24.91 4.79
CA LYS A 29 -40.43 26.09 5.62
C LYS A 29 -39.31 26.53 6.57
N GLN A 30 -39.12 27.83 6.64
CA GLN A 30 -38.09 28.58 7.36
C GLN A 30 -38.71 29.15 8.65
N SER A 31 -38.12 28.95 9.83
CA SER A 31 -38.32 29.82 11.00
C SER A 31 -37.36 29.51 12.17
N GLN A 32 -36.47 30.47 12.45
CA GLN A 32 -36.11 31.07 13.74
C GLN A 32 -35.44 30.26 14.89
N ALA A 33 -34.41 30.89 15.45
CA ALA A 33 -33.48 30.41 16.46
C ALA A 33 -34.05 30.31 17.88
N SER A 34 -33.52 29.38 18.67
CA SER A 34 -33.45 29.44 20.14
C SER A 34 -32.19 28.72 20.63
N ILE A 35 -31.63 29.22 21.73
CA ILE A 35 -30.28 29.01 22.26
C ILE A 35 -30.35 28.22 23.60
N ILE A 36 -29.52 27.17 23.73
CA ILE A 36 -28.96 26.50 24.95
C ILE A 36 -29.90 25.58 25.79
N PRO A 37 -29.41 24.50 26.47
CA PRO A 37 -28.01 24.06 26.71
C PRO A 37 -27.63 22.63 26.27
N GLU A 38 -26.31 22.41 26.24
CA GLU A 38 -25.61 21.12 26.22
C GLU A 38 -26.22 20.06 27.14
N GLU A 39 -26.55 18.91 26.54
CA GLU A 39 -26.56 17.63 27.24
C GLU A 39 -25.46 16.75 26.65
N LYS A 40 -24.54 16.32 27.52
CA LYS A 40 -23.43 15.44 27.23
C LYS A 40 -23.90 13.99 27.40
N PRO A 41 -23.96 13.15 26.36
CA PRO A 41 -23.82 11.71 26.54
C PRO A 41 -22.31 11.41 26.49
N SER A 42 -21.59 11.32 27.60
CA SER A 42 -21.59 10.18 28.53
C SER A 42 -21.65 8.86 27.78
N GLY A 43 -20.50 8.19 27.67
CA GLY A 43 -20.37 6.82 27.23
C GLY A 43 -20.19 6.63 25.72
N ARG A 44 -19.05 7.03 25.16
CA ARG A 44 -18.49 6.27 24.03
C ARG A 44 -17.65 5.16 24.63
N GLU A 45 -18.14 3.95 24.47
CA GLU A 45 -17.45 2.71 24.81
C GLU A 45 -16.02 2.73 24.27
N ASP A 46 -15.07 2.65 25.20
CA ASP A 46 -13.70 2.31 24.90
C ASP A 46 -13.63 0.86 24.35
N ALA A 47 -12.68 0.68 23.42
CA ALA A 47 -12.09 -0.59 22.98
C ALA A 47 -12.82 -1.40 21.90
N SER A 48 -12.70 -0.96 20.64
CA SER A 48 -12.52 -1.90 19.51
C SER A 48 -11.02 -2.00 19.18
N GLY A 49 -10.23 -2.53 20.11
CA GLY A 49 -8.83 -2.81 19.85
C GLY A 49 -8.65 -3.88 18.77
N LEU A 50 -7.55 -3.81 18.02
CA LEU A 50 -7.19 -4.82 17.04
C LEU A 50 -7.11 -6.20 17.70
N VAL A 51 -7.85 -7.19 17.18
CA VAL A 51 -7.87 -8.56 17.68
C VAL A 51 -6.60 -9.27 17.22
N ILE A 52 -5.71 -9.60 18.16
CA ILE A 52 -4.46 -10.31 17.87
C ILE A 52 -4.67 -11.80 18.14
N PRO A 53 -4.60 -12.67 17.13
CA PRO A 53 -4.62 -14.12 17.34
C PRO A 53 -3.47 -14.56 18.25
N GLU A 54 -3.72 -15.51 19.16
CA GLU A 54 -2.74 -15.99 20.16
C GLU A 54 -1.39 -16.39 19.54
N LYS A 55 -1.42 -17.02 18.35
CA LYS A 55 -0.21 -17.40 17.58
C LYS A 55 0.70 -16.24 17.19
N PHE A 56 0.23 -14.99 17.29
CA PHE A 56 0.99 -13.78 16.99
C PHE A 56 1.27 -12.94 18.23
N SER A 57 0.83 -13.36 19.42
CA SER A 57 0.98 -12.59 20.68
C SER A 57 2.43 -12.25 21.01
N ASN A 58 3.38 -13.13 20.69
CA ASN A 58 4.81 -12.90 20.88
C ASN A 58 5.45 -12.03 19.79
N ARG A 59 4.79 -11.86 18.65
CA ARG A 59 5.28 -11.08 17.49
C ARG A 59 4.68 -9.68 17.41
N VAL A 60 3.50 -9.47 18.00
CA VAL A 60 2.76 -8.20 17.91
C VAL A 60 2.82 -7.47 19.25
N LYS A 61 3.33 -6.24 19.24
CA LYS A 61 3.42 -5.39 20.44
C LYS A 61 2.47 -4.21 20.30
N LYS A 62 1.56 -4.00 21.26
CA LYS A 62 0.80 -2.75 21.36
C LYS A 62 1.71 -1.65 21.89
N ILE A 63 1.82 -0.54 21.17
CA ILE A 63 2.73 0.58 21.47
C ILE A 63 1.99 1.92 21.67
N GLY A 64 0.67 1.93 21.52
CA GLY A 64 -0.21 3.07 21.77
C GLY A 64 -1.67 2.63 21.74
N ALA A 65 -2.61 3.58 21.81
CA ALA A 65 -4.05 3.26 21.83
C ALA A 65 -4.49 2.44 20.60
N ASP A 66 -4.15 2.94 19.40
CA ASP A 66 -4.44 2.35 18.09
C ASP A 66 -3.17 1.91 17.35
N LEU A 67 -2.02 1.89 18.04
CA LEU A 67 -0.71 1.65 17.45
C LEU A 67 -0.14 0.30 17.88
N TYR A 68 0.27 -0.49 16.90
CA TYR A 68 0.85 -1.82 17.09
C TYR A 68 2.14 -1.97 16.28
N ARG A 69 3.01 -2.88 16.68
CA ARG A 69 4.23 -3.25 15.96
C ARG A 69 4.29 -4.74 15.66
N VAL A 70 4.67 -5.07 14.42
CA VAL A 70 5.10 -6.40 14.00
C VAL A 70 6.51 -6.24 13.43
N GLY A 71 7.52 -6.70 14.17
CA GLY A 71 8.90 -6.30 13.87
C GLY A 71 9.03 -4.77 13.82
N ASP A 72 9.52 -4.26 12.70
CA ASP A 72 9.67 -2.82 12.42
C ASP A 72 8.49 -2.21 11.63
N VAL A 73 7.44 -2.99 11.35
CA VAL A 73 6.19 -2.50 10.75
C VAL A 73 5.30 -1.91 11.84
N THR A 74 4.88 -0.66 11.65
CA THR A 74 3.92 0.01 12.54
C THR A 74 2.52 -0.07 11.93
N ILE A 75 1.57 -0.60 12.68
CA ILE A 75 0.15 -0.61 12.32
C ILE A 75 -0.54 0.53 13.05
N ASP A 76 -1.28 1.34 12.32
CA ASP A 76 -2.28 2.23 12.88
C ASP A 76 -3.67 1.65 12.55
N SER A 77 -4.31 1.05 13.56
CA SER A 77 -5.62 0.40 13.39
C SER A 77 -6.75 1.40 13.18
N LYS A 78 -6.58 2.65 13.59
CA LYS A 78 -7.57 3.70 13.37
C LYS A 78 -7.53 4.21 11.93
N LEU A 79 -6.33 4.43 11.40
CA LEU A 79 -6.13 4.84 10.01
C LEU A 79 -6.17 3.67 9.02
N GLN A 80 -6.20 2.42 9.51
CA GLN A 80 -6.17 1.21 8.70
C GLN A 80 -4.92 1.14 7.78
N VAL A 81 -3.75 1.44 8.36
CA VAL A 81 -2.48 1.46 7.63
C VAL A 81 -1.37 0.65 8.28
N ALA A 82 -0.51 0.06 7.44
CA ALA A 82 0.78 -0.48 7.83
C ALA A 82 1.89 0.40 7.25
N VAL A 83 2.80 0.87 8.11
CA VAL A 83 3.85 1.83 7.78
C VAL A 83 5.22 1.28 8.14
N PHE A 84 6.17 1.37 7.23
CA PHE A 84 7.54 0.95 7.47
C PHE A 84 8.57 1.70 6.59
N PRO A 85 9.84 1.77 7.02
CA PRO A 85 10.87 2.49 6.28
C PRO A 85 11.34 1.72 5.03
N ALA A 86 11.68 2.48 3.99
CA ALA A 86 12.33 2.06 2.77
C ALA A 86 13.31 3.15 2.31
N LYS A 87 14.12 2.83 1.30
CA LYS A 87 15.03 3.77 0.64
C LYS A 87 14.85 3.69 -0.87
N VAL A 88 15.15 4.78 -1.57
CA VAL A 88 15.31 4.76 -3.02
C VAL A 88 16.48 3.83 -3.35
N ASN A 89 16.25 2.88 -4.24
CA ASN A 89 17.26 1.96 -4.71
C ASN A 89 17.79 2.37 -6.08
N GLN A 90 16.92 2.55 -7.06
CA GLN A 90 17.28 3.13 -8.37
C GLN A 90 16.17 4.02 -8.89
N ILE A 91 16.51 5.06 -9.63
CA ILE A 91 15.57 5.99 -10.27
C ILE A 91 15.64 5.95 -11.80
N VAL A 92 16.59 5.18 -12.35
CA VAL A 92 16.91 5.14 -13.78
C VAL A 92 17.25 3.70 -14.13
N GLY A 93 16.46 3.05 -14.98
CA GLY A 93 16.65 1.64 -15.34
C GLY A 93 15.33 0.90 -15.56
N LEU A 94 15.41 -0.29 -16.14
CA LEU A 94 14.27 -1.19 -16.19
C LEU A 94 13.97 -1.68 -14.77
N ILE A 95 12.71 -1.57 -14.34
CA ILE A 95 12.26 -2.04 -13.03
C ILE A 95 11.14 -3.06 -13.20
N GLU A 96 11.29 -4.18 -12.51
CA GLU A 96 10.28 -5.24 -12.43
C GLU A 96 9.59 -5.28 -11.06
N TYR A 97 10.15 -4.57 -10.08
CA TYR A 97 9.63 -4.48 -8.72
C TYR A 97 9.56 -3.02 -8.24
N ALA A 98 8.45 -2.66 -7.60
CA ALA A 98 8.35 -1.37 -6.93
C ALA A 98 9.06 -1.39 -5.57
N LEU A 99 9.06 -2.54 -4.89
CA LEU A 99 9.68 -2.72 -3.58
C LEU A 99 10.16 -4.15 -3.39
N VAL A 100 11.42 -4.27 -2.96
CA VAL A 100 12.04 -5.53 -2.52
C VAL A 100 12.75 -5.34 -1.18
N THR A 101 13.22 -6.43 -0.58
CA THR A 101 14.17 -6.34 0.53
C THR A 101 15.59 -6.05 0.02
N ASP A 102 16.50 -5.66 0.92
CA ASP A 102 17.93 -5.48 0.61
C ASP A 102 18.62 -6.77 0.08
N ALA A 103 18.00 -7.94 0.24
CA ALA A 103 18.48 -9.23 -0.29
C ALA A 103 17.71 -9.71 -1.54
N GLY A 104 16.69 -8.97 -1.96
CA GLY A 104 15.89 -9.30 -3.14
C GLY A 104 16.54 -8.87 -4.44
N LYS A 105 15.72 -8.73 -5.50
CA LYS A 105 16.18 -8.37 -6.85
C LYS A 105 16.47 -6.87 -6.97
N ILE A 106 17.48 -6.40 -6.25
CA ILE A 106 17.80 -4.97 -6.13
C ILE A 106 18.12 -4.32 -7.47
N HIS A 107 18.71 -5.04 -8.43
CA HIS A 107 19.10 -4.50 -9.73
C HIS A 107 17.93 -4.07 -10.62
N GLU A 108 16.71 -4.47 -10.28
CA GLU A 108 15.49 -4.20 -11.05
C GLU A 108 14.34 -3.69 -10.15
N SER A 109 14.72 -3.02 -9.06
CA SER A 109 13.76 -2.51 -8.07
C SER A 109 13.86 -1.00 -7.86
N PHE A 110 12.72 -0.32 -7.75
CA PHE A 110 12.63 1.10 -7.43
C PHE A 110 13.02 1.39 -5.98
N LEU A 111 12.42 0.70 -5.02
CA LEU A 111 12.68 0.85 -3.59
C LEU A 111 13.24 -0.44 -2.98
N SER A 112 14.04 -0.28 -1.94
CA SER A 112 14.48 -1.41 -1.09
C SER A 112 14.22 -1.14 0.39
N THR A 113 14.05 -2.22 1.16
CA THR A 113 13.80 -2.16 2.60
C THR A 113 14.52 -3.27 3.36
N LYS A 114 14.76 -3.06 4.66
CA LYS A 114 15.23 -4.12 5.58
C LYS A 114 14.09 -4.93 6.19
N ILE A 115 12.85 -4.54 5.92
CA ILE A 115 11.67 -5.12 6.53
C ILE A 115 11.45 -6.53 5.99
N LYS A 116 11.24 -7.47 6.92
CA LYS A 116 10.93 -8.84 6.58
C LYS A 116 9.53 -8.93 5.94
N PRO A 117 9.37 -9.51 4.75
CA PRO A 117 8.06 -9.61 4.07
C PRO A 117 6.99 -10.28 4.93
N GLY A 118 7.34 -11.29 5.72
CA GLY A 118 6.44 -11.94 6.67
C GLY A 118 5.90 -11.01 7.77
N ASP A 119 6.62 -9.96 8.15
CA ASP A 119 6.12 -8.95 9.09
C ASP A 119 5.09 -8.03 8.42
N VAL A 120 5.35 -7.62 7.17
CA VAL A 120 4.36 -6.90 6.34
C VAL A 120 3.11 -7.76 6.17
N HIS A 121 3.29 -9.06 5.89
CA HIS A 121 2.17 -9.96 5.68
C HIS A 121 1.28 -10.10 6.90
N VAL A 122 1.87 -10.30 8.09
CA VAL A 122 1.13 -10.35 9.35
C VAL A 122 0.44 -9.01 9.62
N ALA A 123 1.10 -7.88 9.39
CA ALA A 123 0.49 -6.57 9.58
C ALA A 123 -0.76 -6.38 8.73
N MET A 124 -0.73 -6.80 7.46
CA MET A 124 -1.88 -6.72 6.57
C MET A 124 -3.00 -7.68 6.97
N LEU A 125 -2.69 -8.89 7.44
CA LEU A 125 -3.71 -9.82 7.98
C LEU A 125 -4.41 -9.23 9.22
N LEU A 126 -3.65 -8.56 10.09
CA LEU A 126 -4.18 -7.90 11.28
C LEU A 126 -5.10 -6.72 10.93
N LEU A 127 -4.80 -6.00 9.84
CA LEU A 127 -5.70 -5.01 9.24
C LEU A 127 -6.91 -5.63 8.51
N GLY A 128 -7.06 -6.96 8.53
CA GLY A 128 -8.19 -7.66 7.92
C GLY A 128 -8.05 -7.90 6.41
N VAL A 129 -6.88 -7.65 5.82
CA VAL A 129 -6.64 -7.86 4.39
C VAL A 129 -6.45 -9.35 4.10
N LYS A 130 -7.41 -9.95 3.42
CA LYS A 130 -7.36 -11.36 2.99
C LYS A 130 -6.88 -11.45 1.54
N PRO A 131 -5.99 -12.38 1.19
CA PRO A 131 -5.70 -12.69 -0.21
C PRO A 131 -6.85 -13.43 -0.92
N PRO A 132 -7.16 -13.09 -2.19
CA PRO A 132 -6.78 -11.85 -2.88
C PRO A 132 -7.55 -10.65 -2.29
N GLY A 133 -6.87 -9.52 -2.11
CA GLY A 133 -7.45 -8.28 -1.60
C GLY A 133 -6.95 -7.06 -2.38
N ASN A 134 -7.62 -5.92 -2.28
CA ASN A 134 -7.15 -4.67 -2.91
C ASN A 134 -6.50 -3.78 -1.86
N VAL A 135 -5.32 -3.25 -2.19
CA VAL A 135 -4.59 -2.31 -1.34
C VAL A 135 -4.06 -1.15 -2.19
N SER A 136 -3.95 0.03 -1.59
CA SER A 136 -3.21 1.16 -2.15
C SER A 136 -1.88 1.28 -1.44
N VAL A 137 -0.86 1.74 -2.18
CA VAL A 137 0.48 1.91 -1.64
C VAL A 137 0.92 3.35 -1.87
N GLU A 138 1.27 4.02 -0.78
CA GLU A 138 1.82 5.37 -0.80
C GLU A 138 3.26 5.35 -0.34
N ILE A 139 4.04 6.28 -0.89
CA ILE A 139 5.37 6.63 -0.40
C ILE A 139 5.31 8.04 0.21
N ALA A 140 6.00 8.23 1.32
CA ALA A 140 6.12 9.51 1.99
C ALA A 140 7.58 9.81 2.32
N TRP A 141 8.00 11.05 2.10
CA TRP A 141 9.34 11.54 2.42
C TRP A 141 9.27 12.98 2.92
N GLN A 142 10.34 13.43 3.56
CA GLN A 142 10.46 14.80 4.02
C GLN A 142 11.31 15.63 3.04
N GLU A 143 10.83 16.82 2.73
CA GLU A 143 11.51 17.84 1.95
C GLU A 143 11.37 19.18 2.68
N ASP A 144 12.49 19.79 3.04
CA ASP A 144 12.55 21.05 3.79
C ASP A 144 11.63 21.10 5.03
N GLY A 145 11.62 20.00 5.79
CA GLY A 145 10.79 19.86 6.99
C GLY A 145 9.33 19.47 6.72
N LYS A 146 8.86 19.57 5.46
CA LYS A 146 7.49 19.24 5.07
C LYS A 146 7.39 17.79 4.61
N TRP A 147 6.36 17.09 5.04
CA TRP A 147 6.04 15.75 4.55
C TRP A 147 5.33 15.84 3.20
N THR A 148 5.88 15.14 2.21
CA THR A 148 5.25 14.87 0.92
C THR A 148 4.83 13.41 0.89
N ARG A 149 3.67 13.16 0.29
CA ARG A 149 3.08 11.82 0.14
C ARG A 149 2.54 11.68 -1.29
N LYS A 150 2.82 10.55 -1.93
CA LYS A 150 2.30 10.22 -3.27
C LYS A 150 1.95 8.74 -3.35
N SER A 151 0.97 8.38 -4.17
CA SER A 151 0.80 6.99 -4.60
C SER A 151 2.09 6.52 -5.28
N ILE A 152 2.56 5.32 -4.97
CA ILE A 152 3.78 4.76 -5.58
C ILE A 152 3.66 4.63 -7.11
N THR A 153 2.43 4.45 -7.61
CA THR A 153 2.14 4.39 -9.05
C THR A 153 2.44 5.69 -9.77
N ASN A 154 2.40 6.83 -9.06
CA ASN A 154 2.74 8.15 -9.64
C ASN A 154 4.26 8.38 -9.71
N CYS A 155 5.05 7.42 -9.25
CA CYS A 155 6.53 7.47 -9.24
C CYS A 155 7.16 6.44 -10.16
N ILE A 156 6.34 5.65 -10.86
CA ILE A 156 6.75 4.59 -11.77
C ILE A 156 6.16 4.93 -13.14
N ALA A 157 6.99 4.90 -14.17
CA ALA A 157 6.59 5.19 -15.53
C ALA A 157 6.69 3.93 -16.40
N GLN A 158 5.83 3.84 -17.41
CA GLN A 158 5.92 2.80 -18.43
C GLN A 158 6.12 3.39 -19.81
N TYR A 159 7.00 2.75 -20.57
CA TYR A 159 7.38 3.14 -21.91
C TYR A 159 7.32 1.93 -22.85
N PRO A 160 6.99 2.10 -24.14
CA PRO A 160 7.30 1.08 -25.15
C PRO A 160 8.79 0.76 -25.10
N LEU A 161 9.15 -0.52 -25.28
CA LEU A 161 10.54 -0.98 -25.19
C LEU A 161 11.44 -0.23 -26.20
N GLU A 162 10.88 0.10 -27.36
CA GLU A 162 11.54 0.85 -28.44
C GLU A 162 11.87 2.29 -28.04
N VAL A 163 11.08 2.89 -27.14
CA VAL A 163 11.31 4.24 -26.62
C VAL A 163 12.31 4.21 -25.46
N ALA A 164 12.37 3.11 -24.71
CA ALA A 164 13.27 2.94 -23.57
C ALA A 164 14.72 2.64 -23.97
N SER A 165 14.95 2.08 -25.18
CA SER A 165 16.29 1.68 -25.64
C SER A 165 17.13 2.81 -26.23
N GLU A 166 16.53 3.92 -26.65
CA GLU A 166 17.21 4.96 -27.45
C GLU A 166 17.34 6.34 -26.77
N GLN A 167 16.75 6.55 -25.58
CA GLN A 167 16.81 7.85 -24.89
C GLN A 167 17.60 7.76 -23.58
N GLU A 168 18.71 8.50 -23.53
CA GLU A 168 19.50 8.72 -22.30
C GLU A 168 18.77 9.65 -21.31
N ASP A 169 17.80 10.44 -21.82
CA ASP A 169 16.95 11.33 -21.03
C ASP A 169 15.63 10.63 -20.68
N LYS A 170 15.53 10.13 -19.45
CA LYS A 170 14.49 9.15 -19.06
C LYS A 170 13.12 9.77 -18.69
N GLU A 171 12.99 11.10 -18.74
CA GLU A 171 11.67 11.76 -18.69
C GLU A 171 11.13 11.92 -20.12
N THR A 172 10.63 10.84 -20.72
CA THR A 172 9.97 10.98 -22.01
C THR A 172 8.55 11.52 -21.81
N GLY A 173 8.18 12.58 -22.55
CA GLY A 173 6.81 13.11 -22.59
C GLY A 173 5.78 12.14 -23.20
N LYS A 174 6.19 10.90 -23.52
CA LYS A 174 5.38 9.81 -24.06
C LYS A 174 5.23 8.65 -23.06
N SER A 175 5.28 8.94 -21.75
CA SER A 175 4.93 7.95 -20.73
C SER A 175 3.45 7.58 -20.83
N PHE A 176 3.13 6.29 -20.68
CA PHE A 176 1.76 5.89 -20.42
C PHE A 176 1.48 6.08 -18.93
N GLU A 177 0.42 6.84 -18.61
CA GLU A 177 -0.11 6.86 -17.25
C GLU A 177 -0.50 5.43 -16.83
N LEU A 178 -0.01 5.02 -15.66
CA LEU A 178 -0.38 3.77 -15.03
C LEU A 178 -1.89 3.77 -14.74
N LYS A 179 -2.66 2.95 -15.48
CA LYS A 179 -4.12 2.88 -15.33
C LYS A 179 -4.62 2.22 -14.04
N PRO A 180 -3.97 1.19 -13.46
CA PRO A 180 -4.33 0.69 -12.15
C PRO A 180 -3.66 1.56 -11.06
N SER A 181 -4.48 2.14 -10.17
CA SER A 181 -4.02 2.75 -8.92
C SER A 181 -4.03 1.77 -7.73
N SER A 182 -4.53 0.55 -7.94
CA SER A 182 -4.73 -0.46 -6.90
C SER A 182 -3.83 -1.67 -7.11
N TRP A 183 -3.24 -2.13 -6.02
CA TRP A 183 -2.44 -3.34 -5.93
C TRP A 183 -3.31 -4.51 -5.47
N THR A 184 -3.15 -5.66 -6.10
CA THR A 184 -3.74 -6.91 -5.64
C THR A 184 -2.82 -7.50 -4.59
N TRP A 185 -3.26 -7.49 -3.34
CA TRP A 185 -2.64 -8.22 -2.25
C TRP A 185 -2.92 -9.71 -2.39
N THR A 186 -1.91 -10.48 -2.75
CA THR A 186 -1.99 -11.93 -2.98
C THR A 186 -1.44 -12.73 -1.81
N GLY A 187 -0.78 -12.08 -0.85
CA GLY A 187 0.13 -12.79 0.04
C GLY A 187 1.26 -13.41 -0.78
N SER A 188 1.93 -14.41 -0.22
CA SER A 188 2.99 -15.14 -0.92
C SER A 188 2.83 -16.62 -0.68
N ARG A 189 3.34 -17.45 -1.59
CA ARG A 189 3.32 -18.90 -1.42
C ARG A 189 4.06 -19.30 -0.16
N VAL A 190 3.54 -20.32 0.50
CA VAL A 190 4.24 -20.99 1.60
C VAL A 190 4.90 -22.24 1.00
N ARG A 191 6.22 -22.33 1.14
CA ARG A 191 7.00 -23.50 0.70
C ARG A 191 6.65 -24.71 1.57
N SER A 192 7.04 -25.91 1.15
CA SER A 192 6.87 -27.13 1.94
C SER A 192 7.56 -27.08 3.31
N SER A 193 8.60 -26.25 3.46
CA SER A 193 9.27 -25.94 4.73
C SER A 193 8.44 -25.08 5.70
N GLY A 194 7.27 -24.58 5.28
CA GLY A 194 6.47 -23.61 6.04
C GLY A 194 6.97 -22.16 5.93
N ILE A 195 8.03 -21.92 5.17
CA ILE A 195 8.60 -20.59 4.95
C ILE A 195 7.81 -19.85 3.88
N LEU A 196 7.52 -18.57 4.13
CA LEU A 196 6.90 -17.69 3.15
C LEU A 196 7.92 -17.39 2.04
N ALA A 197 7.61 -17.67 0.78
CA ALA A 197 8.54 -17.51 -0.34
C ALA A 197 9.05 -16.06 -0.49
N ALA A 198 8.21 -15.07 -0.16
CA ALA A 198 8.62 -13.67 -0.10
C ALA A 198 9.76 -13.42 0.89
N ASP A 199 9.81 -14.14 2.02
CA ASP A 199 10.92 -14.00 2.99
C ASP A 199 12.25 -14.50 2.42
N GLU A 200 12.22 -15.50 1.53
CA GLU A 200 13.43 -16.05 0.90
C GLU A 200 13.88 -15.18 -0.28
N LEU A 201 12.94 -14.76 -1.13
CA LEU A 201 13.23 -14.04 -2.37
C LEU A 201 13.29 -12.52 -2.21
N GLY A 202 12.77 -11.99 -1.10
CA GLY A 202 12.69 -10.56 -0.86
C GLY A 202 11.68 -9.80 -1.72
N SER A 203 10.79 -10.49 -2.47
CA SER A 203 9.78 -9.85 -3.32
C SER A 203 8.60 -9.32 -2.50
N ILE A 204 8.33 -8.00 -2.53
CA ILE A 204 7.19 -7.40 -1.82
C ILE A 204 6.14 -6.87 -2.81
N LEU A 205 6.51 -5.90 -3.66
CA LEU A 205 5.62 -5.27 -4.64
C LEU A 205 6.12 -5.54 -6.06
N SER A 206 5.46 -6.45 -6.77
CA SER A 206 5.84 -6.84 -8.13
C SER A 206 5.07 -6.06 -9.20
N LEU A 207 5.80 -5.55 -10.20
CA LEU A 207 5.23 -4.89 -11.39
C LEU A 207 4.94 -5.88 -12.53
N GLN A 208 5.43 -7.12 -12.39
CA GLN A 208 5.17 -8.25 -13.28
C GLN A 208 4.47 -9.39 -12.52
N PRO A 209 3.94 -10.40 -13.20
CA PRO A 209 3.46 -11.61 -12.54
C PRO A 209 4.58 -12.30 -11.73
N ASP A 210 4.54 -12.17 -10.40
CA ASP A 210 5.40 -12.90 -9.46
C ASP A 210 4.52 -13.53 -8.36
N PRO A 211 4.23 -14.84 -8.42
CA PRO A 211 3.43 -15.52 -7.40
C PRO A 211 4.14 -15.68 -6.04
N ASP A 212 5.43 -15.35 -5.94
CA ASP A 212 6.16 -15.32 -4.67
C ASP A 212 6.18 -13.91 -4.04
N ALA A 213 5.79 -12.86 -4.76
CA ALA A 213 5.64 -11.51 -4.21
C ALA A 213 4.36 -11.35 -3.39
N LEU A 214 4.39 -10.50 -2.35
CA LEU A 214 3.24 -10.25 -1.49
C LEU A 214 2.06 -9.58 -2.19
N SER A 215 2.37 -8.76 -3.17
CA SER A 215 1.37 -8.02 -3.93
C SER A 215 1.85 -7.78 -5.35
N LEU A 216 0.90 -7.81 -6.28
CA LEU A 216 1.11 -7.56 -7.69
C LEU A 216 0.16 -6.47 -8.17
N ILE A 217 0.61 -5.70 -9.14
CA ILE A 217 -0.27 -4.84 -9.93
C ILE A 217 -0.61 -5.57 -11.22
N ALA A 218 -1.88 -5.53 -11.64
CA ALA A 218 -2.29 -6.18 -12.88
C ALA A 218 -1.44 -5.67 -14.06
N PRO A 219 -1.06 -6.54 -15.02
CA PRO A 219 -0.22 -6.16 -16.14
C PRO A 219 -0.79 -4.91 -16.81
N MET A 220 0.05 -3.90 -16.86
CA MET A 220 -0.35 -2.50 -17.07
C MET A 220 -0.40 -2.13 -18.55
N ILE A 221 -0.11 -3.11 -19.42
CA ILE A 221 -0.18 -2.97 -20.86
C ILE A 221 -1.54 -3.51 -21.31
N ASN A 222 -2.41 -2.60 -21.78
CA ASN A 222 -3.52 -3.02 -22.59
C ASN A 222 -2.98 -3.50 -23.95
N THR A 223 -2.67 -4.79 -24.07
CA THR A 223 -2.13 -5.40 -25.29
C THR A 223 -3.11 -5.34 -26.46
N SER A 224 -4.41 -5.08 -26.23
CA SER A 224 -5.36 -4.87 -27.32
C SER A 224 -5.00 -3.67 -28.23
N ARG A 225 -4.15 -2.75 -27.76
CA ARG A 225 -3.61 -1.67 -28.59
C ARG A 225 -2.51 -2.12 -29.56
N PHE A 226 -1.88 -3.27 -29.33
CA PHE A 226 -0.78 -3.80 -30.15
C PHE A 226 -1.25 -4.86 -31.17
N GLY A 227 -2.56 -5.12 -31.26
CA GLY A 227 -3.11 -6.13 -32.17
C GLY A 227 -2.77 -7.57 -31.76
N SER A 228 -3.30 -8.56 -32.48
CA SER A 228 -3.18 -10.00 -32.19
C SER A 228 -1.80 -10.61 -32.47
N HIS A 229 -0.73 -9.82 -32.40
CA HIS A 229 0.64 -10.25 -32.72
C HIS A 229 1.55 -10.35 -31.48
N VAL A 230 0.95 -10.41 -30.29
CA VAL A 230 1.61 -10.90 -29.06
C VAL A 230 0.91 -12.17 -28.61
#